data_AF-A0A8K0X0X4-F1
#
_entry.id   AF-A0A8K0X0X4-F1
#
_cell.length_a   1.000
_cell.length_b   1.000
_cell.length_c   1.000
_cell.angle_alpha   90.00
_cell.angle_beta   90.00
_cell.angle_gamma   90.00
#
_symmetry.space_group_name_H-M   'P 1'
#
loop_
_entity.id
_entity.type
_entity.pdbx_description
1 polymer ?
#
loop_
_entity_poly.entity_id
_entity_poly.type
_entity_poly.pdbx_seq_one_letter_code
_entity_poly.pdbx_strand_id
1 'polypeptide(L)'
;MDRAHSFACLAMFESGRFNIHPDQLGDVIAFSYERSIFASELLYYDPGSHRHYPGIHYLVGNTGHAGMVFMVPPREPRTRQSRHGASTVTHQEYSGEQEDTFNDTSLHLSFTDWKVPLGWEHTGDIDQEAFLLETLVSVRDGETWVGDIDVLGIERNRPEIISFPCKCEETGGPTMINAVSIRTWDQFLDQPRRTAVLQTKENGMARLAAVPMLLQQGYSSSTIVVKDGRACWKCVGEQDLDPPLTHYRIIL
;
A
#
# COMPACT_ATOMS: atom_id res chain seq x y z
N MET A 1 19.39 -9.42 -3.87
CA MET A 1 18.38 -10.46 -3.65
C MET A 1 17.03 -9.75 -3.65
N ASP A 2 16.06 -10.19 -4.45
CA ASP A 2 14.70 -9.64 -4.42
C ASP A 2 13.83 -10.35 -3.36
N ARG A 3 12.60 -9.89 -3.18
CA ARG A 3 11.65 -10.44 -2.19
C ARG A 3 11.37 -11.93 -2.42
N ALA A 4 11.14 -12.36 -3.66
CA ALA A 4 10.83 -13.74 -3.98
C ALA A 4 12.01 -14.68 -3.69
N HIS A 5 13.23 -14.26 -4.00
CA HIS A 5 14.44 -14.99 -3.65
C HIS A 5 14.65 -15.06 -2.13
N SER A 6 14.39 -13.97 -1.39
CA SER A 6 14.45 -13.97 0.07
C SER A 6 13.47 -14.98 0.66
N PHE A 7 12.22 -15.04 0.17
CA PHE A 7 11.24 -16.03 0.62
C PHE A 7 11.64 -17.46 0.25
N ALA A 8 12.17 -17.72 -0.93
CA ALA A 8 12.66 -19.05 -1.31
C ALA A 8 13.78 -19.53 -0.38
N CYS A 9 14.75 -18.66 -0.07
CA CYS A 9 15.84 -19.00 0.85
C CYS A 9 15.33 -19.25 2.28
N LEU A 10 14.46 -18.38 2.78
CA LEU A 10 13.88 -18.55 4.12
C LEU A 10 13.04 -19.83 4.20
N ALA A 11 12.23 -20.13 3.20
CA ALA A 11 11.47 -21.39 3.13
C ALA A 11 12.39 -22.62 3.22
N MET A 12 13.50 -22.61 2.47
CA MET A 12 14.48 -23.70 2.52
C MET A 12 15.17 -23.79 3.89
N PHE A 13 15.56 -22.67 4.50
CA PHE A 13 16.23 -22.67 5.81
C PHE A 13 15.31 -23.10 6.96
N GLU A 14 14.05 -22.66 6.96
CA GLU A 14 13.09 -22.98 8.01
C GLU A 14 12.60 -24.43 7.91
N SER A 15 12.43 -24.96 6.70
CA SER A 15 11.93 -26.33 6.50
C SER A 15 13.02 -27.39 6.37
N GLY A 16 14.24 -27.01 5.97
CA GLY A 16 15.32 -27.92 5.59
C GLY A 16 15.08 -28.73 4.31
N ARG A 17 13.95 -28.54 3.62
CA ARG A 17 13.54 -29.38 2.47
C ARG A 17 12.78 -28.68 1.35
N PHE A 18 12.03 -27.62 1.63
CA PHE A 18 11.25 -26.91 0.60
C PHE A 18 12.16 -25.98 -0.19
N ASN A 19 12.67 -26.49 -1.31
CA ASN A 19 13.46 -25.73 -2.28
C ASN A 19 12.55 -25.17 -3.39
N ILE A 20 11.72 -24.18 -3.05
CA ILE A 20 10.75 -23.59 -3.97
C ILE A 20 11.43 -22.62 -4.91
N HIS A 21 11.16 -22.73 -6.21
CA HIS A 21 11.73 -21.81 -7.20
C HIS A 21 11.17 -20.39 -7.00
N PRO A 22 12.02 -19.33 -6.96
CA PRO A 22 11.57 -17.95 -6.73
C PRO A 22 10.46 -17.47 -7.66
N ASP A 23 10.41 -17.94 -8.92
CA ASP A 23 9.35 -17.59 -9.88
C ASP A 23 7.94 -17.97 -9.39
N GLN A 24 7.82 -18.94 -8.48
CA GLN A 24 6.53 -19.32 -7.88
C GLN A 24 6.12 -18.39 -6.72
N LEU A 25 7.01 -17.51 -6.26
CA LEU A 25 6.84 -16.65 -5.08
C LEU A 25 6.71 -15.17 -5.44
N GLY A 26 6.56 -14.85 -6.73
CA GLY A 26 6.44 -13.48 -7.24
C GLY A 26 5.31 -12.69 -6.57
N ASP A 27 4.17 -13.34 -6.32
CA ASP A 27 2.99 -12.69 -5.72
C ASP A 27 2.88 -12.89 -4.19
N VAL A 28 3.91 -13.41 -3.53
CA VAL A 28 3.87 -13.66 -2.09
C VAL A 28 4.20 -12.40 -1.29
N ILE A 29 3.33 -12.00 -0.36
CA ILE A 29 3.56 -10.84 0.53
C ILE A 29 4.10 -11.23 1.90
N ALA A 30 3.88 -12.47 2.31
CA ALA A 30 4.39 -13.05 3.54
C ALA A 30 4.34 -14.58 3.45
N PHE A 31 5.08 -15.30 4.29
CA PHE A 31 4.79 -16.71 4.51
C PHE A 31 4.87 -17.06 6.00
N SER A 32 4.16 -18.12 6.40
CA SER A 32 4.22 -18.66 7.76
C SER A 32 4.65 -20.12 7.78
N TYR A 33 5.46 -20.48 8.77
CA TYR A 33 5.82 -21.86 9.06
C TYR A 33 5.90 -22.05 10.58
N GLU A 34 5.19 -23.05 11.09
CA GLU A 34 5.05 -23.37 12.53
C GLU A 34 4.59 -22.20 13.43
N ARG A 35 5.53 -21.41 13.96
CA ARG A 35 5.29 -20.27 14.88
C ARG A 35 5.97 -18.99 14.39
N SER A 36 6.35 -18.97 13.12
CA SER A 36 7.09 -17.88 12.50
C SER A 36 6.33 -17.38 11.29
N ILE A 37 6.19 -16.06 11.21
CA ILE A 37 5.69 -15.35 10.02
C ILE A 37 6.82 -14.47 9.51
N PHE A 38 7.12 -14.60 8.23
CA PHE A 38 8.09 -13.80 7.49
C PHE A 38 7.31 -12.91 6.53
N ALA A 39 7.21 -11.63 6.86
CA ALA A 39 6.40 -10.66 6.14
C ALA A 39 7.27 -9.69 5.34
N SER A 40 6.86 -9.35 4.12
CA SER A 40 7.56 -8.35 3.32
C SER A 40 7.51 -6.98 4.00
N GLU A 41 8.61 -6.22 3.90
CA GLU A 41 8.67 -4.81 4.31
C GLU A 41 7.60 -3.94 3.63
N LEU A 42 7.06 -4.38 2.48
CA LEU A 42 5.90 -3.75 1.83
C LEU A 42 4.67 -3.63 2.73
N LEU A 43 4.52 -4.48 3.74
CA LEU A 43 3.40 -4.42 4.70
C LEU A 43 3.61 -3.40 5.82
N TYR A 44 4.81 -2.81 5.92
CA TYR A 44 5.20 -1.93 7.04
C TYR A 44 5.69 -0.56 6.59
N TYR A 45 6.08 -0.45 5.33
CA TYR A 45 6.84 0.68 4.84
C TYR A 45 5.97 1.84 4.37
N ASP A 46 6.35 3.05 4.76
CA ASP A 46 5.77 4.28 4.22
C ASP A 46 6.26 4.50 2.78
N PRO A 47 5.37 4.50 1.76
CA PRO A 47 5.74 4.70 0.36
C PRO A 47 6.59 5.96 0.09
N GLY A 48 6.53 6.98 0.95
CA GLY A 48 7.29 8.22 0.81
C GLY A 48 8.69 8.19 1.43
N SER A 49 9.09 7.12 2.12
CA SER A 49 10.41 7.10 2.76
C SER A 49 11.52 6.68 1.77
N HIS A 50 12.78 6.59 2.23
CA HIS A 50 13.95 6.29 1.39
C HIS A 50 14.63 4.95 1.70
N ARG A 51 13.86 3.87 1.93
CA ARG A 51 14.47 2.53 2.06
C ARG A 51 14.44 1.81 0.72
N HIS A 52 15.62 1.36 0.33
CA HIS A 52 15.81 0.47 -0.81
C HIS A 52 15.53 -0.98 -0.37
N TYR A 53 14.56 -1.60 -1.05
CA TYR A 53 14.18 -3.02 -1.09
C TYR A 53 15.32 -4.06 -0.87
N PRO A 54 15.04 -5.29 -0.39
CA PRO A 54 13.81 -5.86 0.18
C PRO A 54 14.01 -6.39 1.62
N GLY A 55 13.46 -5.71 2.62
CA GLY A 55 13.40 -6.24 3.98
C GLY A 55 12.35 -7.34 4.12
N ILE A 56 12.67 -8.36 4.92
CA ILE A 56 11.71 -9.32 5.44
C ILE A 56 11.67 -9.16 6.96
N HIS A 57 10.47 -8.96 7.51
CA HIS A 57 10.21 -8.85 8.93
C HIS A 57 9.84 -10.22 9.49
N TYR A 58 10.49 -10.59 10.59
CA TYR A 58 10.12 -11.76 11.38
C TYR A 58 9.09 -11.39 12.43
N LEU A 59 8.04 -12.20 12.55
CA LEU A 59 7.02 -12.09 13.58
C LEU A 59 6.81 -13.47 14.22
N VAL A 60 6.46 -13.46 15.50
CA VAL A 60 6.02 -14.67 16.21
C VAL A 60 4.52 -14.83 16.00
N GLY A 61 4.11 -15.97 15.43
CA GLY A 61 2.71 -16.27 15.16
C GLY A 61 2.54 -17.29 14.04
N ASN A 62 1.29 -17.65 13.73
CA ASN A 62 0.96 -18.44 12.55
C ASN A 62 -0.40 -18.04 11.99
N THR A 63 -0.73 -18.61 10.84
CA THR A 63 -2.00 -18.36 10.13
C THR A 63 -3.13 -19.30 10.58
N GLY A 64 -2.90 -20.13 11.60
CA GLY A 64 -3.84 -21.18 12.00
C GLY A 64 -3.88 -22.40 11.06
N HIS A 65 -3.05 -22.43 10.02
CA HIS A 65 -2.98 -23.55 9.08
C HIS A 65 -1.73 -24.40 9.31
N ALA A 66 -1.83 -25.70 9.03
CA ALA A 66 -0.70 -26.62 9.06
C ALA A 66 0.17 -26.48 7.79
N GLY A 67 1.47 -26.74 7.93
CA GLY A 67 2.43 -26.64 6.82
C GLY A 67 2.99 -25.24 6.61
N MET A 68 3.57 -25.03 5.43
CA MET A 68 4.15 -23.77 4.99
C MET A 68 3.14 -23.00 4.14
N VAL A 69 2.78 -21.81 4.61
CA VAL A 69 1.67 -21.04 4.06
C VAL A 69 2.20 -19.78 3.43
N PHE A 70 2.09 -19.67 2.12
CA PHE A 70 2.53 -18.51 1.36
C PHE A 70 1.34 -17.59 1.10
N MET A 71 1.34 -16.42 1.72
CA MET A 71 0.26 -15.44 1.65
C MET A 71 0.35 -14.64 0.36
N VAL A 72 -0.72 -14.62 -0.43
CA VAL A 72 -0.83 -13.85 -1.68
C VAL A 72 -2.02 -12.89 -1.60
N PRO A 73 -1.93 -11.67 -2.14
CA PRO A 73 -3.08 -10.76 -2.18
C PRO A 73 -4.15 -11.28 -3.16
N PRO A 74 -5.42 -10.86 -2.98
CA PRO A 74 -6.47 -11.20 -3.95
C PRO A 74 -6.18 -10.55 -5.31
N ARG A 75 -6.58 -11.22 -6.40
CA ARG A 75 -6.41 -10.68 -7.76
C ARG A 75 -7.22 -9.41 -8.02
N GLU A 76 -8.38 -9.31 -7.38
CA GLU A 76 -9.29 -8.18 -7.50
C GLU A 76 -9.61 -7.64 -6.09
N PRO A 77 -8.71 -6.83 -5.50
CA PRO A 77 -8.97 -6.21 -4.21
C PRO A 77 -10.23 -5.34 -4.27
N ARG A 78 -11.06 -5.45 -3.24
CA ARG A 78 -12.35 -4.74 -3.22
C ARG A 78 -12.21 -3.41 -2.51
N THR A 79 -13.04 -2.44 -2.90
CA THR A 79 -13.13 -1.17 -2.17
C THR A 79 -14.60 -0.83 -2.02
N ARG A 80 -14.99 -0.30 -0.85
CA ARG A 80 -16.37 0.18 -0.69
C ARG A 80 -16.60 1.41 -1.56
N GLN A 81 -17.87 1.66 -1.86
CA GLN A 81 -18.26 2.96 -2.40
C GLN A 81 -18.21 4.04 -1.30
N SER A 82 -18.08 5.30 -1.70
CA SER A 82 -18.26 6.42 -0.77
C SER A 82 -19.64 6.32 -0.12
N ARG A 83 -19.73 6.57 1.20
CA ARG A 83 -20.99 6.48 1.96
C ARG A 83 -22.02 7.49 1.48
N HIS A 84 -21.53 8.59 0.94
CA HIS A 84 -22.33 9.66 0.41
C HIS A 84 -22.20 9.65 -1.12
N GLY A 85 -23.29 9.96 -1.83
CA GLY A 85 -23.20 10.16 -3.27
C GLY A 85 -22.26 11.32 -3.60
N ALA A 86 -21.67 11.31 -4.80
CA ALA A 86 -20.70 12.32 -5.25
C ALA A 86 -21.19 13.77 -5.14
N SER A 87 -22.51 13.99 -5.06
CA SER A 87 -23.12 15.31 -4.86
C SER A 87 -23.05 15.83 -3.42
N THR A 88 -22.63 15.02 -2.45
CA THR A 88 -22.71 15.34 -1.02
C THR A 88 -21.34 15.39 -0.33
N VAL A 89 -20.31 14.84 -0.97
CA VAL A 89 -18.93 14.93 -0.48
C VAL A 89 -18.37 16.31 -0.82
N THR A 90 -18.28 17.18 0.18
CA THR A 90 -17.70 18.52 0.01
C THR A 90 -16.18 18.46 0.17
N HIS A 91 -15.46 18.92 -0.85
CA HIS A 91 -14.01 19.10 -0.83
C HIS A 91 -13.68 20.56 -0.48
N GLN A 92 -12.95 20.77 0.59
CA GLN A 92 -12.53 22.12 1.01
C GLN A 92 -11.24 22.51 0.28
N GLU A 93 -11.09 23.81 -0.03
CA GLU A 93 -9.84 24.34 -0.57
C GLU A 93 -8.68 24.01 0.37
N TYR A 94 -7.52 23.69 -0.22
CA TYR A 94 -6.33 23.41 0.55
C TYR A 94 -5.74 24.70 1.11
N SER A 95 -5.63 24.77 2.44
CA SER A 95 -5.14 25.97 3.15
C SER A 95 -3.61 26.09 3.18
N GLY A 96 -2.86 25.15 2.58
CA GLY A 96 -1.40 25.09 2.71
C GLY A 96 -0.91 24.42 4.00
N GLU A 97 -1.78 24.26 4.99
CA GLU A 97 -1.45 23.60 6.25
C GLU A 97 -1.49 22.09 6.10
N GLN A 98 -0.42 21.44 6.53
CA GLN A 98 -0.36 19.98 6.60
C GLN A 98 -0.89 19.49 7.94
N GLU A 99 -1.88 18.60 7.89
CA GLU A 99 -2.46 17.94 9.05
C GLU A 99 -2.51 16.42 8.84
N ASP A 100 -2.77 15.69 9.93
CA ASP A 100 -3.19 14.28 9.85
C ASP A 100 -4.66 14.16 10.24
N THR A 101 -5.50 13.81 9.28
CA THR A 101 -6.93 13.54 9.52
C THR A 101 -7.29 12.07 9.37
N PHE A 102 -6.30 11.18 9.23
CA PHE A 102 -6.45 9.75 9.00
C PHE A 102 -5.93 8.92 10.19
N ASN A 103 -5.93 9.49 11.40
CA ASN A 103 -5.39 8.90 12.62
C ASN A 103 -5.99 7.52 12.98
N ASP A 104 -7.24 7.26 12.60
CA ASP A 104 -7.92 5.98 12.85
C ASP A 104 -7.63 4.91 11.79
N THR A 105 -6.70 5.19 10.85
CA THR A 105 -6.34 4.24 9.79
C THR A 105 -5.53 3.07 10.34
N SER A 106 -5.97 1.86 10.05
CA SER A 106 -5.21 0.63 10.33
C SER A 106 -5.28 -0.37 9.17
N LEU A 107 -4.28 -1.26 9.11
CA LEU A 107 -4.28 -2.42 8.21
C LEU A 107 -4.54 -3.70 9.00
N HIS A 108 -5.48 -4.50 8.51
CA HIS A 108 -5.86 -5.78 9.11
C HIS A 108 -5.63 -6.90 8.12
N LEU A 109 -4.92 -7.94 8.54
CA LEU A 109 -4.75 -9.15 7.75
C LEU A 109 -5.88 -10.13 8.06
N SER A 110 -6.45 -10.73 7.02
CA SER A 110 -7.40 -11.84 7.12
C SER A 110 -7.20 -12.82 5.96
N PHE A 111 -7.75 -14.03 6.08
CA PHE A 111 -7.55 -15.11 5.13
C PHE A 111 -8.89 -15.52 4.51
N THR A 112 -8.88 -15.87 3.23
CA THR A 112 -10.03 -16.50 2.58
C THR A 112 -9.88 -18.03 2.61
N ASP A 113 -10.90 -18.76 2.15
CA ASP A 113 -10.83 -20.22 2.03
C ASP A 113 -10.05 -20.67 0.78
N TRP A 114 -9.63 -19.74 -0.08
CA TRP A 114 -8.91 -20.06 -1.30
C TRP A 114 -7.47 -20.46 -1.00
N LYS A 115 -7.11 -21.68 -1.40
CA LYS A 115 -5.77 -22.23 -1.27
C LYS A 115 -5.36 -23.02 -2.49
N VAL A 116 -4.08 -22.95 -2.86
CA VAL A 116 -3.51 -23.70 -3.98
C VAL A 116 -2.17 -24.32 -3.57
N PRO A 117 -2.02 -25.66 -3.62
CA PRO A 117 -0.73 -26.30 -3.35
C PRO A 117 0.40 -25.78 -4.25
N LEU A 118 1.59 -25.63 -3.66
CA LEU A 118 2.83 -25.38 -4.38
C LEU A 118 3.51 -26.72 -4.72
N GLY A 119 4.06 -26.84 -5.92
CA GLY A 119 4.81 -28.03 -6.33
C GLY A 119 3.94 -29.28 -6.54
N TRP A 120 3.02 -29.22 -7.51
CA TRP A 120 2.14 -30.33 -7.94
C TRP A 120 2.89 -31.55 -8.55
N GLU A 121 4.19 -31.75 -8.28
CA GLU A 121 4.98 -32.77 -8.99
C GLU A 121 4.69 -34.20 -8.50
N HIS A 122 4.01 -34.37 -7.36
CA HIS A 122 3.69 -35.67 -6.79
C HIS A 122 2.19 -35.82 -6.51
N THR A 123 1.53 -36.72 -7.25
CA THR A 123 0.13 -37.10 -7.01
C THR A 123 0.04 -38.18 -5.95
N GLY A 124 -0.81 -38.00 -4.92
CA GLY A 124 -1.12 -39.05 -3.93
C GLY A 124 -0.83 -38.69 -2.47
N ASP A 125 -0.14 -37.57 -2.22
CA ASP A 125 0.08 -37.07 -0.86
C ASP A 125 -1.15 -36.28 -0.37
N ILE A 126 -1.72 -36.71 0.75
CA ILE A 126 -2.90 -36.12 1.37
C ILE A 126 -2.51 -34.86 2.16
N ASP A 127 -1.32 -34.86 2.75
CA ASP A 127 -0.77 -33.74 3.50
C ASP A 127 -0.03 -32.80 2.55
N GLN A 128 -0.71 -31.75 2.09
CA GLN A 128 -0.06 -30.66 1.35
C GLN A 128 0.72 -29.80 2.32
N GLU A 129 2.05 -29.92 2.26
CA GLU A 129 2.92 -29.30 3.24
C GLU A 129 3.34 -27.87 2.88
N ALA A 130 3.06 -27.43 1.65
CA ALA A 130 3.27 -26.06 1.19
C ALA A 130 2.15 -25.61 0.23
N PHE A 131 1.56 -24.43 0.47
CA PHE A 131 0.50 -23.89 -0.39
C PHE A 131 0.42 -22.37 -0.37
N LEU A 132 -0.15 -21.80 -1.42
CA LEU A 132 -0.59 -20.41 -1.50
C LEU A 132 -1.93 -20.26 -0.78
N LEU A 133 -2.06 -19.22 0.03
CA LEU A 133 -3.28 -18.82 0.73
C LEU A 133 -3.61 -17.39 0.33
N GLU A 134 -4.83 -17.15 -0.12
CA GLU A 134 -5.28 -15.79 -0.40
C GLU A 134 -5.50 -15.03 0.92
N THR A 135 -4.80 -13.91 1.04
CA THR A 135 -4.73 -13.07 2.23
C THR A 135 -5.19 -11.67 1.87
N LEU A 136 -6.24 -11.19 2.53
CA LEU A 136 -6.73 -9.83 2.41
C LEU A 136 -5.92 -8.92 3.34
N VAL A 137 -5.36 -7.85 2.78
CA VAL A 137 -4.81 -6.72 3.54
C VAL A 137 -5.87 -5.62 3.52
N SER A 138 -6.66 -5.51 4.57
CA SER A 138 -7.81 -4.63 4.63
C SER A 138 -7.49 -3.30 5.32
N VAL A 139 -7.75 -2.20 4.63
CA VAL A 139 -7.74 -0.83 5.18
C VAL A 139 -8.99 -0.60 6.00
N ARG A 140 -8.80 -0.09 7.21
CA ARG A 140 -9.84 0.24 8.16
C ARG A 140 -9.73 1.70 8.57
N ASP A 141 -10.88 2.32 8.78
CA ASP A 141 -11.05 3.63 9.38
C ASP A 141 -11.81 3.44 10.69
N GLY A 142 -11.06 3.26 11.78
CA GLY A 142 -11.56 2.75 13.04
C GLY A 142 -12.26 1.39 12.86
N GLU A 143 -13.55 1.33 13.13
CA GLU A 143 -14.37 0.12 12.97
C GLU A 143 -14.94 -0.09 11.56
N THR A 144 -14.63 0.81 10.62
CA THR A 144 -15.19 0.77 9.26
C THR A 144 -14.19 0.15 8.28
N TRP A 145 -14.63 -0.83 7.49
CA TRP A 145 -13.84 -1.33 6.36
C TRP A 145 -13.89 -0.33 5.20
N VAL A 146 -12.74 -0.02 4.62
CA VAL A 146 -12.61 0.91 3.49
C VAL A 146 -12.35 0.13 2.19
N GLY A 147 -11.42 -0.81 2.22
CA GLY A 147 -11.04 -1.57 1.05
C GLY A 147 -9.91 -2.53 1.35
N ASP A 148 -9.66 -3.44 0.45
CA ASP A 148 -8.50 -4.31 0.43
C ASP A 148 -7.46 -3.73 -0.52
N ILE A 149 -6.20 -3.88 -0.15
CA ILE A 149 -5.06 -3.36 -0.92
C ILE A 149 -4.16 -4.45 -1.43
N ASP A 150 -3.66 -4.23 -2.63
CA ASP A 150 -2.58 -5.02 -3.21
C ASP A 150 -1.25 -4.25 -3.07
N VAL A 151 -0.55 -4.51 -1.96
CA VAL A 151 0.71 -3.83 -1.62
C VAL A 151 1.84 -4.10 -2.63
N LEU A 152 1.77 -5.22 -3.37
CA LEU A 152 2.70 -5.50 -4.47
C LEU A 152 2.53 -4.53 -5.64
N GLY A 153 1.38 -3.85 -5.72
CA GLY A 153 1.14 -2.76 -6.65
C GLY A 153 2.21 -1.67 -6.58
N ILE A 154 2.81 -1.42 -5.40
CA ILE A 154 3.90 -0.45 -5.23
C ILE A 154 5.17 -0.90 -5.95
N GLU A 155 5.50 -2.20 -5.91
CA GLU A 155 6.64 -2.77 -6.64
C GLU A 155 6.41 -2.70 -8.15
N ARG A 156 5.21 -3.08 -8.60
CA ARG A 156 4.84 -3.17 -10.03
C ARG A 156 4.63 -1.81 -10.69
N ASN A 157 4.01 -0.89 -9.98
CA ASN A 157 3.61 0.43 -10.46
C ASN A 157 4.15 1.49 -9.49
N ARG A 158 5.44 1.80 -9.58
CA ARG A 158 6.07 2.75 -8.66
C ARG A 158 5.41 4.13 -8.76
N PRO A 159 4.92 4.71 -7.65
CA PRO A 159 4.39 6.07 -7.67
C PRO A 159 5.51 7.07 -7.95
N GLU A 160 5.15 8.28 -8.40
CA GLU A 160 6.11 9.37 -8.52
C GLU A 160 6.49 9.85 -7.11
N ILE A 161 7.74 9.61 -6.70
CA ILE A 161 8.26 10.08 -5.41
C ILE A 161 9.04 11.37 -5.65
N ILE A 162 8.57 12.47 -5.07
CA ILE A 162 9.22 13.77 -5.19
C ILE A 162 9.86 14.19 -3.88
N SER A 163 11.05 14.79 -3.96
CA SER A 163 11.76 15.32 -2.80
C SER A 163 12.07 16.79 -3.01
N PHE A 164 11.91 17.59 -1.95
CA PHE A 164 12.18 19.02 -1.98
C PHE A 164 13.48 19.32 -1.21
N PRO A 165 14.62 19.47 -1.91
CA PRO A 165 15.89 19.85 -1.25
C PRO A 165 15.95 21.35 -0.90
N CYS A 166 14.90 22.11 -1.16
CA CYS A 166 14.90 23.56 -1.00
C CYS A 166 15.01 23.98 0.47
N LYS A 167 15.74 25.07 0.73
CA LYS A 167 15.86 25.71 2.06
C LYS A 167 14.77 26.76 2.30
N CYS A 168 13.57 26.57 1.74
CA CYS A 168 12.49 27.52 1.92
C CYS A 168 12.17 27.62 3.42
N GLU A 169 12.43 28.79 4.02
CA GLU A 169 12.20 29.06 5.45
C GLU A 169 10.69 29.15 5.77
N GLU A 170 9.88 29.43 4.74
CA GLU A 170 8.43 29.48 4.82
C GLU A 170 7.84 28.22 4.21
N THR A 171 7.25 27.38 5.05
CA THR A 171 6.24 26.40 4.63
C THR A 171 5.03 27.24 4.19
N GLY A 172 4.84 27.37 2.89
CA GLY A 172 4.01 28.44 2.28
C GLY A 172 2.61 28.62 2.88
N GLY A 173 2.17 29.88 2.93
CA GLY A 173 0.81 30.29 3.29
C GLY A 173 -0.26 29.94 2.25
N PRO A 174 -1.52 30.38 2.47
CA PRO A 174 -2.73 29.67 2.05
C PRO A 174 -3.11 29.65 0.56
N THR A 175 -2.20 29.96 -0.38
CA THR A 175 -2.61 30.20 -1.78
C THR A 175 -1.50 29.99 -2.82
N MET A 176 -0.73 28.90 -2.74
CA MET A 176 0.29 28.60 -3.79
C MET A 176 -0.10 27.47 -4.75
N ILE A 177 -1.09 26.64 -4.41
CA ILE A 177 -1.60 25.59 -5.30
C ILE A 177 -3.13 25.61 -5.34
N ASN A 178 -3.70 25.50 -6.54
CA ASN A 178 -5.14 25.33 -6.72
C ASN A 178 -5.50 23.86 -6.46
N ALA A 179 -5.63 23.50 -5.17
CA ALA A 179 -5.85 22.14 -4.73
C ALA A 179 -6.92 22.07 -3.64
N VAL A 180 -7.49 20.87 -3.45
CA VAL A 180 -8.38 20.57 -2.32
C VAL A 180 -7.73 19.68 -1.29
N SER A 181 -8.23 19.76 -0.06
CA SER A 181 -7.89 18.82 0.98
C SER A 181 -8.75 17.56 0.88
N ILE A 182 -8.13 16.39 0.83
CA ILE A 182 -8.79 15.12 1.13
C ILE A 182 -8.48 14.81 2.59
N ARG A 183 -9.52 14.75 3.40
CA ARG A 183 -9.45 14.63 4.86
C ARG A 183 -10.14 13.40 5.41
N THR A 184 -10.94 12.70 4.60
CA THR A 184 -11.63 11.47 5.00
C THR A 184 -11.53 10.41 3.92
N TRP A 185 -11.74 9.15 4.29
CA TRP A 185 -11.83 8.07 3.31
C TRP A 185 -13.01 8.23 2.35
N ASP A 186 -14.12 8.84 2.75
CA ASP A 186 -15.23 9.12 1.82
C ASP A 186 -14.85 10.16 0.75
N GLN A 187 -14.04 11.17 1.10
CA GLN A 187 -13.45 12.10 0.13
C GLN A 187 -12.39 11.43 -0.75
N PHE A 188 -11.61 10.50 -0.19
CA PHE A 188 -10.62 9.74 -0.95
C PHE A 188 -11.28 8.82 -1.98
N LEU A 189 -12.39 8.18 -1.61
CA LEU A 189 -13.15 7.28 -2.50
C LEU A 189 -13.95 8.05 -3.56
N ASP A 190 -14.39 9.28 -3.25
CA ASP A 190 -15.03 10.21 -4.18
C ASP A 190 -14.03 11.30 -4.62
N GLN A 191 -13.03 10.87 -5.39
CA GLN A 191 -11.90 11.73 -5.74
C GLN A 191 -12.35 13.01 -6.47
N PRO A 192 -11.78 14.17 -6.10
CA PRO A 192 -12.06 15.42 -6.78
C PRO A 192 -11.47 15.41 -8.20
N ARG A 193 -12.14 16.08 -9.14
CA ARG A 193 -11.66 16.25 -10.53
C ARG A 193 -10.61 17.35 -10.68
N ARG A 194 -9.80 17.59 -9.65
CA ARG A 194 -8.73 18.58 -9.60
C ARG A 194 -7.65 18.12 -8.64
N THR A 195 -6.50 18.81 -8.65
CA THR A 195 -5.40 18.48 -7.75
C THR A 195 -5.86 18.44 -6.30
N ALA A 196 -5.41 17.40 -5.59
CA ALA A 196 -5.84 17.12 -4.23
C ALA A 196 -4.64 16.76 -3.36
N VAL A 197 -4.69 17.19 -2.11
CA VAL A 197 -3.69 16.89 -1.08
C VAL A 197 -4.34 16.05 -0.01
N LEU A 198 -3.87 14.81 0.13
CA LEU A 198 -4.28 13.93 1.21
C LEU A 198 -3.63 14.40 2.52
N GLN A 199 -4.45 14.66 3.54
CA GLN A 199 -3.98 15.15 4.83
C GLN A 199 -3.40 14.01 5.69
N THR A 200 -2.20 13.55 5.32
CA THR A 200 -1.49 12.43 5.94
C THR A 200 -0.13 12.84 6.52
N LYS A 201 -0.06 14.03 7.13
CA LYS A 201 1.18 14.52 7.73
C LYS A 201 1.75 13.48 8.70
N GLU A 202 2.98 13.04 8.45
CA GLU A 202 3.67 12.03 9.28
C GLU A 202 2.91 10.69 9.46
N ASN A 203 1.84 10.45 8.70
CA ASN A 203 1.04 9.23 8.77
C ASN A 203 1.41 8.27 7.64
N GLY A 204 2.50 7.53 7.86
CA GLY A 204 2.97 6.52 6.92
C GLY A 204 1.97 5.39 6.71
N MET A 205 1.11 5.09 7.68
CA MET A 205 0.10 4.05 7.55
C MET A 205 -1.02 4.44 6.60
N ALA A 206 -1.52 5.68 6.71
CA ALA A 206 -2.50 6.22 5.77
C ALA A 206 -1.93 6.33 4.36
N ARG A 207 -0.65 6.69 4.21
CA ARG A 207 0.03 6.62 2.90
C ARG A 207 0.16 5.20 2.36
N LEU A 208 0.56 4.24 3.19
CA LEU A 208 0.64 2.83 2.81
C LEU A 208 -0.73 2.23 2.48
N ALA A 209 -1.82 2.74 3.07
CA ALA A 209 -3.17 2.38 2.67
C ALA A 209 -3.57 3.04 1.32
N ALA A 210 -3.40 4.35 1.21
CA ALA A 210 -3.90 5.12 0.07
C ALA A 210 -3.14 4.85 -1.23
N VAL A 211 -1.81 4.73 -1.20
CA VAL A 211 -1.00 4.56 -2.42
C VAL A 211 -1.38 3.29 -3.19
N PRO A 212 -1.39 2.08 -2.60
CA PRO A 212 -1.88 0.87 -3.27
C PRO A 212 -3.31 1.01 -3.82
N MET A 213 -4.21 1.65 -3.07
CA MET A 213 -5.59 1.89 -3.54
C MET A 213 -5.64 2.75 -4.80
N LEU A 214 -4.79 3.77 -4.90
CA LEU A 214 -4.68 4.58 -6.12
C LEU A 214 -4.07 3.78 -7.28
N LEU A 215 -3.01 3.02 -7.00
CA LEU A 215 -2.32 2.23 -8.00
C LEU A 215 -3.22 1.13 -8.59
N GLN A 216 -3.96 0.41 -7.76
CA GLN A 216 -4.88 -0.65 -8.21
C GLN A 216 -6.08 -0.10 -8.99
N GLN A 217 -6.42 1.18 -8.82
CA GLN A 217 -7.44 1.89 -9.60
C GLN A 217 -6.89 2.51 -10.90
N GLY A 218 -5.60 2.35 -11.19
CA GLY A 218 -4.97 2.87 -12.40
C GLY A 218 -4.48 4.32 -12.31
N TYR A 219 -4.44 4.93 -11.13
CA TYR A 219 -4.00 6.31 -10.91
C TYR A 219 -2.48 6.46 -10.73
N SER A 220 -1.67 5.54 -11.26
CA SER A 220 -0.21 5.57 -11.06
C SER A 220 0.45 6.86 -11.56
N SER A 221 0.04 7.36 -12.73
CA SER A 221 0.53 8.64 -13.29
C SER A 221 -0.03 9.89 -12.61
N SER A 222 -1.06 9.73 -11.77
CA SER A 222 -1.70 10.82 -11.01
C SER A 222 -1.31 10.81 -9.53
N THR A 223 -0.52 9.84 -9.07
CA THR A 223 -0.15 9.69 -7.65
C THR A 223 1.25 10.20 -7.40
N ILE A 224 1.34 11.21 -6.55
CA ILE A 224 2.59 11.81 -6.09
C ILE A 224 2.75 11.56 -4.61
N VAL A 225 3.90 11.02 -4.23
CA VAL A 225 4.25 10.82 -2.83
C VAL A 225 5.39 11.75 -2.48
N VAL A 226 5.18 12.61 -1.50
CA VAL A 226 6.18 13.54 -1.00
C VAL A 226 7.13 12.79 -0.07
N LYS A 227 8.42 12.86 -0.41
CA LYS A 227 9.46 12.18 0.33
C LYS A 227 9.53 12.68 1.78
N ASP A 228 9.57 11.75 2.71
CA ASP A 228 9.57 12.00 4.16
C ASP A 228 8.42 12.90 4.66
N GLY A 229 7.34 13.05 3.88
CA GLY A 229 6.21 13.94 4.19
C GLY A 229 6.53 15.44 4.18
N ARG A 230 7.74 15.86 3.80
CA ARG A 230 8.18 17.26 3.84
C ARG A 230 7.95 17.95 2.49
N ALA A 231 6.75 18.49 2.32
CA ALA A 231 6.39 19.23 1.10
C ALA A 231 6.81 20.69 1.21
N CYS A 232 7.32 21.25 0.11
CA CYS A 232 7.42 22.70 -0.05
C CYS A 232 6.36 23.15 -1.05
N TRP A 233 5.25 23.71 -0.58
CA TRP A 233 4.12 24.08 -1.44
C TRP A 233 4.45 25.13 -2.50
N LYS A 234 5.48 25.95 -2.25
CA LYS A 234 6.06 26.84 -3.26
C LYS A 234 6.69 26.04 -4.41
N CYS A 235 7.57 25.11 -4.09
CA CYS A 235 8.22 24.26 -5.10
C CYS A 235 7.24 23.32 -5.79
N VAL A 236 6.19 22.88 -5.08
CA VAL A 236 5.06 22.13 -5.65
C VAL A 236 4.33 22.97 -6.69
N GLY A 237 4.08 24.27 -6.45
CA GLY A 237 3.44 25.15 -7.42
C GLY A 237 4.34 25.61 -8.58
N GLU A 238 5.66 25.68 -8.36
CA GLU A 238 6.65 26.04 -9.40
C GLU A 238 7.01 24.87 -10.33
N GLN A 239 6.96 23.64 -9.81
CA GLN A 239 6.84 22.48 -10.70
C GLN A 239 5.47 22.62 -11.34
N ASP A 240 5.37 22.77 -12.66
CA ASP A 240 4.09 22.85 -13.39
C ASP A 240 3.24 21.60 -13.10
N LEU A 241 2.52 21.62 -11.97
CA LEU A 241 1.49 20.65 -11.59
C LEU A 241 0.14 21.05 -12.18
N ASP A 242 0.13 22.03 -13.09
CA ASP A 242 -0.93 22.28 -14.06
C ASP A 242 -0.62 21.46 -15.33
N PRO A 243 -0.97 20.16 -15.38
CA PRO A 243 -1.05 19.48 -16.65
C PRO A 243 -2.14 20.13 -17.51
N PRO A 244 -2.18 19.86 -18.83
CA PRO A 244 -3.37 20.15 -19.62
C PRO A 244 -4.59 19.59 -18.89
N LEU A 245 -5.72 20.32 -18.97
CA LEU A 245 -7.05 20.21 -18.28
C LEU A 245 -7.66 18.80 -18.03
N THR A 246 -6.95 17.72 -18.29
CA THR A 246 -7.35 16.31 -18.27
C THR A 246 -6.66 15.44 -17.21
N HIS A 247 -5.63 15.90 -16.50
CA HIS A 247 -4.92 15.06 -15.51
C HIS A 247 -4.91 15.70 -14.11
N TYR A 248 -5.79 15.29 -13.20
CA TYR A 248 -5.66 15.71 -11.80
C TYR A 248 -4.59 14.87 -11.08
N ARG A 249 -3.93 15.45 -10.07
CA ARG A 249 -2.90 14.80 -9.25
C ARG A 249 -3.37 14.65 -7.80
N ILE A 250 -3.02 13.55 -7.16
CA ILE A 250 -3.21 13.30 -5.73
C ILE A 250 -1.83 13.31 -5.08
N ILE A 251 -1.63 14.22 -4.14
CA ILE A 251 -0.37 14.44 -3.43
C ILE A 251 -0.52 13.89 -2.01
N LEU A 252 0.42 13.03 -1.57
CA LEU A 252 0.42 12.36 -0.26
C LEU A 252 1.72 12.62 0.53
#